data_AF-A0A0D6M605-F1
#
_entry.id   AF-A0A0D6M605-F1
#
_cell.length_a   1.000
_cell.length_b   1.000
_cell.length_c   1.000
_cell.angle_alpha   90.00
_cell.angle_beta   90.00
_cell.angle_gamma   90.00
#
_symmetry.space_group_name_H-M   'P 1'
#
loop_
_entity.id
_entity.type
_entity.pdbx_description
1 polymer ?
#
loop_
_entity_poly.entity_id
_entity_poly.type
_entity_poly.pdbx_seq_one_letter_code
_entity_poly.pdbx_strand_id
1 'polypeptide(L)'
;MFPENEESQVRKVDDLELPQSEESSPLECISNGALAGMHLVIAISANLVAVLALLEFIDSVLIYLGELIGQGPWTLEILLGYVMFPVAFVMGVTGNVHETLHVARLIGTKTAVNEFVAYKKLGELISSKSQEISIVHVLDISIV
;
A
#
# COMPACT_ATOMS: atom_id res chain seq x y z
N MET A 1 -2.00 12.99 14.63
CA MET A 1 -2.02 14.48 14.52
C MET A 1 -3.07 15.13 15.43
N PHE A 2 -3.71 14.37 16.32
CA PHE A 2 -4.65 14.88 17.32
C PHE A 2 -4.16 14.36 18.67
N PRO A 3 -3.56 15.22 19.52
CA PRO A 3 -3.12 14.79 20.84
C PRO A 3 -4.35 14.49 21.70
N GLU A 4 -4.30 13.38 22.43
CA GLU A 4 -5.35 13.01 23.38
C GLU A 4 -5.30 14.00 24.54
N ASN A 5 -6.43 14.66 24.81
CA ASN A 5 -6.51 15.72 25.84
C ASN A 5 -7.24 15.24 27.10
N GLU A 6 -7.85 14.05 27.05
CA GLU A 6 -8.65 13.48 28.12
C GLU A 6 -7.96 12.23 28.68
N GLU A 7 -8.32 11.84 29.91
CA GLU A 7 -7.85 10.57 30.45
C GLU A 7 -8.64 9.42 29.83
N SER A 8 -7.92 8.41 29.33
CA SER A 8 -8.54 7.20 28.77
C SER A 8 -9.47 6.54 29.78
N GLN A 9 -10.71 6.27 29.35
CA GLN A 9 -11.71 5.56 30.17
C GLN A 9 -11.31 4.09 30.44
N VAL A 10 -10.41 3.53 29.62
CA VAL A 10 -9.83 2.20 29.80
C VAL A 10 -8.35 2.39 30.13
N ARG A 11 -7.99 2.21 31.40
CA ARG A 11 -6.60 2.34 31.87
C ARG A 11 -5.89 0.99 31.93
N LYS A 12 -6.63 -0.09 32.18
CA LYS A 12 -6.12 -1.46 32.25
C LYS A 12 -6.97 -2.39 31.40
N VAL A 13 -6.36 -3.50 30.98
CA VAL A 13 -7.06 -4.53 30.18
C VAL A 13 -8.28 -5.08 30.91
N ASP A 14 -8.23 -5.12 32.25
CA ASP A 14 -9.34 -5.59 33.09
C ASP A 14 -10.54 -4.63 33.11
N ASP A 15 -10.37 -3.37 32.68
CA ASP A 15 -11.44 -2.37 32.59
C ASP A 15 -12.27 -2.53 31.28
N LEU A 16 -11.89 -3.45 30.38
CA LEU A 16 -12.60 -3.72 29.13
C LEU A 16 -13.80 -4.63 29.35
N GLU A 17 -15.00 -4.07 29.23
CA GLU A 17 -16.22 -4.85 29.10
C GLU A 17 -16.29 -5.45 27.69
N LEU A 18 -15.91 -6.71 27.55
CA LEU A 18 -16.05 -7.45 26.30
C LEU A 18 -17.48 -8.03 26.20
N PRO A 19 -18.15 -7.90 25.03
CA PRO A 19 -19.42 -8.57 24.81
C PRO A 19 -19.24 -10.10 24.92
N GLN A 20 -20.23 -10.78 25.52
CA GLN A 20 -20.20 -12.24 25.57
C GLN A 20 -20.26 -12.82 24.17
N SER A 21 -19.52 -13.90 23.92
CA SER A 21 -19.55 -14.59 22.63
C SER A 21 -20.95 -15.16 22.39
N GLU A 22 -21.58 -14.76 21.28
CA GLU A 22 -22.84 -15.36 20.84
C GLU A 22 -22.64 -16.80 20.33
N GLU A 23 -21.41 -17.15 19.97
CA GLU A 23 -20.99 -18.44 19.45
C GLU A 23 -20.89 -19.50 20.56
N SER A 24 -21.44 -20.69 20.31
CA SER A 24 -21.54 -21.76 21.31
C SER A 24 -20.36 -22.74 21.28
N SER A 25 -19.58 -22.74 20.19
CA SER A 25 -18.45 -23.66 19.99
C SER A 25 -17.27 -22.99 19.29
N PRO A 26 -16.01 -23.37 19.61
CA PRO A 26 -14.83 -22.89 18.87
C PRO A 26 -14.91 -23.12 17.37
N LEU A 27 -15.57 -24.20 16.93
CA LEU A 27 -15.76 -24.49 15.52
C LEU A 27 -16.73 -23.50 14.85
N GLU A 28 -17.74 -23.04 15.60
CA GLU A 28 -18.73 -22.06 15.15
C GLU A 28 -18.05 -20.70 14.93
N CYS A 29 -17.22 -20.26 15.90
CA CYS A 29 -16.41 -19.05 15.78
C CYS A 29 -15.53 -19.03 14.52
N ILE A 30 -14.84 -20.16 14.24
CA ILE A 30 -13.98 -20.29 13.05
C ILE A 30 -14.81 -20.20 11.78
N SER A 31 -15.96 -20.87 11.76
CA SER A 31 -16.85 -20.92 10.59
C SER A 31 -17.42 -19.54 10.28
N ASN A 32 -17.92 -18.83 11.29
CA ASN A 32 -18.47 -17.48 11.14
C ASN A 32 -17.37 -16.46 10.80
N GLY A 33 -16.17 -16.58 11.39
CA GLY A 33 -15.01 -15.79 11.00
C GLY A 33 -14.62 -16.00 9.54
N ALA A 34 -14.65 -17.24 9.03
CA ALA A 34 -14.37 -17.55 7.63
C ALA A 34 -15.42 -16.97 6.68
N LEU A 35 -16.71 -17.02 7.05
CA LEU A 35 -17.80 -16.42 6.26
C LEU A 35 -17.71 -14.88 6.20
N ALA A 36 -17.36 -14.24 7.32
CA ALA A 36 -17.09 -12.80 7.37
C ALA A 36 -15.88 -12.44 6.50
N GLY A 37 -14.80 -13.23 6.58
CA GLY A 37 -13.61 -13.07 5.75
C GLY A 37 -13.88 -13.23 4.26
N MET A 38 -14.79 -14.15 3.87
CA MET A 38 -15.17 -14.34 2.47
C MET A 38 -15.72 -13.07 1.83
N HIS A 39 -16.61 -12.35 2.53
CA HIS A 39 -17.14 -11.08 2.04
C HIS A 39 -16.05 -10.04 1.83
N LEU A 40 -15.13 -9.92 2.80
CA LEU A 40 -13.99 -9.00 2.70
C LEU A 40 -13.11 -9.33 1.48
N VAL A 41 -12.75 -10.61 1.28
CA VAL A 41 -11.90 -11.04 0.17
C VAL A 41 -12.54 -10.76 -1.19
N ILE A 42 -13.84 -11.03 -1.33
CA ILE A 42 -14.57 -10.75 -2.58
C ILE A 42 -14.61 -9.25 -2.86
N ALA A 43 -14.88 -8.43 -1.84
CA ALA A 43 -14.93 -6.97 -1.99
C ALA A 43 -13.56 -6.39 -2.39
N ILE A 44 -12.48 -6.83 -1.74
CA ILE A 44 -11.11 -6.42 -2.08
C ILE A 44 -10.77 -6.85 -3.50
N SER A 45 -11.06 -8.10 -3.87
CA SER A 45 -10.75 -8.64 -5.21
C SER A 45 -11.45 -7.86 -6.32
N ALA A 46 -12.75 -7.58 -6.15
CA ALA A 46 -13.51 -6.80 -7.13
C ALA A 46 -12.96 -5.36 -7.26
N ASN A 47 -12.64 -4.72 -6.13
CA ASN A 47 -12.07 -3.38 -6.13
C ASN A 47 -10.68 -3.35 -6.81
N LEU A 48 -9.82 -4.34 -6.56
CA LEU A 48 -8.51 -4.44 -7.20
C LEU A 48 -8.63 -4.55 -8.71
N VAL A 49 -9.56 -5.37 -9.23
CA VAL A 49 -9.80 -5.46 -10.68
C VAL A 49 -10.21 -4.10 -11.26
N ALA A 50 -11.15 -3.40 -10.62
CA ALA A 50 -11.61 -2.09 -11.07
C ALA A 50 -10.49 -1.04 -11.08
N VAL A 51 -9.73 -0.96 -9.99
CA VAL A 51 -8.63 0.01 -9.84
C VAL A 51 -7.48 -0.29 -10.80
N LEU A 52 -7.11 -1.56 -10.99
CA LEU A 52 -6.05 -1.93 -11.95
C LEU A 52 -6.45 -1.66 -13.39
N ALA A 53 -7.71 -1.93 -13.76
CA ALA A 53 -8.22 -1.59 -15.09
C ALA A 53 -8.19 -0.08 -15.34
N LEU A 54 -8.57 0.72 -14.34
CA LEU A 54 -8.48 2.18 -14.44
C LEU A 54 -7.04 2.67 -14.51
N LEU A 55 -6.13 2.07 -13.74
CA LEU A 55 -4.70 2.37 -13.78
C LEU A 55 -4.12 2.13 -15.18
N GLU A 56 -4.35 0.95 -15.76
CA GLU A 56 -3.88 0.63 -17.12
C GLU A 56 -4.53 1.51 -18.18
N PHE A 57 -5.80 1.90 -17.99
CA PHE A 57 -6.46 2.86 -18.87
C PHE A 57 -5.77 4.23 -18.82
N ILE A 58 -5.49 4.76 -17.63
CA ILE A 58 -4.78 6.03 -17.45
C ILE A 58 -3.37 5.95 -18.05
N ASP A 59 -2.64 4.87 -17.77
CA ASP A 59 -1.30 4.65 -18.33
C ASP A 59 -1.35 4.61 -19.86
N SER A 60 -2.33 3.93 -20.45
CA SER A 60 -2.51 3.88 -21.91
C SER A 60 -2.76 5.27 -22.52
N VAL A 61 -3.59 6.09 -21.86
CA VAL A 61 -3.84 7.47 -22.29
C VAL A 61 -2.57 8.32 -22.17
N LEU A 62 -1.81 8.20 -21.07
CA LEU A 62 -0.57 8.94 -20.87
C LEU A 62 0.52 8.54 -21.88
N ILE A 63 0.63 7.25 -22.19
CA ILE A 63 1.54 6.74 -23.22
C ILE A 63 1.17 7.35 -24.58
N TYR A 64 -0.11 7.31 -24.96
CA TYR A 64 -0.58 7.90 -26.22
C TYR A 64 -0.28 9.40 -26.32
N LEU A 65 -0.50 10.15 -25.24
CA LEU A 65 -0.17 11.58 -25.19
C LEU A 65 1.34 11.84 -25.26
N GLY A 66 2.16 11.01 -24.60
CA GLY A 66 3.61 11.07 -24.68
C GLY A 66 4.10 10.88 -26.11
N GLU A 67 3.61 9.83 -26.78
CA GLU A 67 3.91 9.52 -28.18
C GLU A 67 3.55 10.68 -29.11
N LEU A 68 2.43 11.37 -28.87
CA LEU A 68 2.02 12.53 -29.66
C LEU A 68 2.99 13.73 -29.56
N ILE A 69 3.62 13.91 -28.40
CA ILE A 69 4.58 14.99 -28.14
C ILE A 69 6.03 14.54 -28.48
N GLY A 70 6.20 13.26 -28.87
CA GLY A 70 7.51 12.67 -29.17
C GLY A 70 8.39 12.48 -27.94
N GLN A 71 7.80 12.50 -26.74
CA GLN A 71 8.49 12.17 -25.49
C GLN A 71 8.06 10.77 -25.03
N GLY A 72 8.98 10.03 -24.42
CA GLY A 72 8.82 8.59 -24.14
C GLY A 72 7.57 8.23 -23.34
N PRO A 73 7.29 6.93 -23.13
CA PRO A 73 6.03 6.51 -22.51
C PRO A 73 5.91 7.09 -21.10
N TRP A 74 4.87 7.89 -20.88
CA TRP A 74 4.54 8.43 -19.57
C TRP A 74 3.57 7.46 -18.89
N THR A 75 3.84 7.11 -17.65
CA THR A 75 2.92 6.33 -16.81
C THR A 75 2.60 7.11 -15.54
N LEU A 76 1.44 6.83 -14.95
CA LEU A 76 1.01 7.40 -13.69
C LEU A 76 2.03 7.10 -12.59
N GLU A 77 2.62 5.91 -12.60
CA GLU A 77 3.70 5.54 -11.68
C GLU A 77 4.90 6.49 -11.79
N ILE A 78 5.37 6.80 -13.01
CA ILE A 78 6.50 7.71 -13.21
C ILE A 78 6.16 9.11 -12.70
N LEU A 79 4.97 9.61 -13.03
CA LEU A 79 4.50 10.92 -12.58
C LEU A 79 4.45 10.99 -11.05
N LEU A 80 3.82 10.01 -10.40
CA LEU A 80 3.75 9.91 -8.96
C LEU A 80 5.12 9.74 -8.32
N GLY A 81 6.05 9.03 -8.98
CA GLY A 81 7.43 8.91 -8.56
C GLY A 81 8.16 10.25 -8.49
N TYR A 82 7.95 11.14 -9.46
CA TYR A 82 8.53 12.49 -9.40
C TYR A 82 7.89 13.35 -8.30
N VAL A 83 6.56 13.25 -8.12
CA VAL A 83 5.84 13.98 -7.06
C VAL A 83 6.27 13.53 -5.66
N MET A 84 6.48 12.22 -5.48
CA MET A 84 6.86 11.62 -4.19
C MET A 84 8.37 11.51 -3.97
N PHE A 85 9.18 11.92 -4.95
CA PHE A 85 10.63 11.97 -4.84
C PHE A 85 11.12 12.74 -3.60
N PRO A 86 10.65 13.98 -3.31
CA PRO A 86 11.08 14.71 -2.12
C PRO A 86 10.73 13.97 -0.82
N VAL A 87 9.59 13.28 -0.80
CA VAL A 87 9.15 12.49 0.36
C VAL A 87 10.11 11.32 0.58
N ALA A 88 10.39 10.53 -0.46
CA ALA A 88 11.34 9.42 -0.40
C ALA A 88 12.77 9.86 -0.02
N PHE A 89 13.20 11.02 -0.51
CA PHE A 89 14.51 11.59 -0.18
C PHE A 89 14.59 12.00 1.31
N VAL A 90 13.57 12.69 1.84
CA VAL A 90 13.52 13.09 3.26
C VAL A 90 13.45 11.88 4.20
N MET A 91 12.86 10.76 3.76
CA MET A 91 12.88 9.49 4.51
C MET A 91 14.26 8.79 4.52
N GLY A 92 15.28 9.40 3.92
CA GLY A 92 16.66 8.90 4.02
C GLY A 92 17.06 7.92 2.91
N VAL A 93 16.26 7.78 1.85
CA VAL A 93 16.66 7.02 0.66
C VAL A 93 17.63 7.86 -0.16
N THR A 94 18.89 7.88 0.24
CA THR A 94 19.94 8.71 -0.39
C THR A 94 21.04 7.89 -1.07
N GLY A 95 20.90 6.56 -1.15
CA GLY A 95 21.90 5.67 -1.74
C GLY A 95 22.18 6.00 -3.21
N ASN A 96 21.13 6.18 -4.01
CA ASN A 96 21.21 6.60 -5.41
C ASN A 96 19.90 7.28 -5.84
N VAL A 97 19.97 8.30 -6.70
CA VAL A 97 18.79 8.97 -7.29
C VAL A 97 17.82 7.99 -7.93
N HIS A 98 18.32 6.95 -8.60
CA HIS A 98 17.49 5.90 -9.19
C HIS A 98 16.78 5.04 -8.14
N GLU A 99 17.41 4.79 -6.99
CA GLU A 99 16.80 4.06 -5.88
C GLU A 99 15.74 4.92 -5.19
N THR A 100 16.03 6.19 -4.93
CA THR A 100 15.07 7.17 -4.41
C THR A 100 13.85 7.25 -5.32
N LEU A 101 14.04 7.26 -6.64
CA LEU A 101 12.93 7.29 -7.60
C LEU A 101 12.11 5.99 -7.56
N HIS A 102 12.73 4.81 -7.43
CA HIS A 102 11.98 3.57 -7.28
C HIS A 102 11.15 3.56 -5.98
N VAL A 103 11.73 3.97 -4.86
CA VAL A 103 10.98 4.08 -3.59
C VAL A 103 9.86 5.10 -3.72
N ALA A 104 10.12 6.26 -4.33
CA ALA A 104 9.09 7.28 -4.57
C ALA A 104 7.93 6.76 -5.42
N ARG A 105 8.21 5.95 -6.45
CA ARG A 105 7.16 5.30 -7.27
C ARG A 105 6.32 4.33 -6.45
N LEU A 106 6.93 3.55 -5.56
CA LEU A 106 6.21 2.63 -4.68
C LEU A 106 5.31 3.38 -3.70
N ILE A 107 5.82 4.46 -3.10
CA ILE A 107 5.08 5.31 -2.17
C ILE A 107 3.93 6.02 -2.89
N GLY A 108 4.19 6.59 -4.06
CA GLY A 108 3.15 7.17 -4.90
C GLY A 108 2.07 6.16 -5.28
N THR A 109 2.46 4.95 -5.67
CA THR A 109 1.51 3.86 -5.97
C THR A 109 0.70 3.45 -4.73
N LYS A 110 1.33 3.37 -3.55
CA LYS A 110 0.65 3.08 -2.29
C LYS A 110 -0.43 4.13 -1.99
N THR A 111 -0.10 5.41 -2.12
CA THR A 111 -0.99 6.52 -1.79
C THR A 111 -2.10 6.73 -2.81
N ALA A 112 -1.80 6.63 -4.11
CA ALA A 112 -2.77 6.94 -5.17
C ALA A 112 -3.62 5.72 -5.58
N VAL A 113 -3.09 4.50 -5.42
CA VAL A 113 -3.72 3.26 -5.88
C VAL A 113 -4.07 2.38 -4.68
N ASN A 114 -3.10 1.64 -4.13
CA ASN A 114 -3.26 0.78 -2.96
C ASN A 114 -1.90 0.19 -2.53
N GLU A 115 -1.80 -0.17 -1.27
CA GLU A 115 -0.73 -0.97 -0.64
C GLU A 115 -0.53 -2.32 -1.31
N PHE A 116 -1.59 -3.08 -1.62
CA PHE A 116 -1.48 -4.40 -2.23
C PHE A 116 -0.75 -4.37 -3.59
N VAL A 117 -1.03 -3.35 -4.40
CA VAL A 117 -0.39 -3.16 -5.71
C VAL A 117 1.07 -2.73 -5.54
N ALA A 118 1.33 -1.81 -4.61
CA ALA A 118 2.69 -1.38 -4.30
C ALA A 118 3.58 -2.54 -3.82
N TYR A 119 3.05 -3.42 -2.96
CA TYR A 119 3.79 -4.59 -2.47
C TYR A 119 4.05 -5.63 -3.55
N LYS A 120 3.11 -5.84 -4.48
CA LYS A 120 3.36 -6.71 -5.64
C LYS A 120 4.58 -6.22 -6.44
N LYS A 121 4.63 -4.92 -6.76
CA LYS A 121 5.75 -4.30 -7.48
C LYS A 121 7.05 -4.35 -6.69
N LEU A 122 6.99 -4.15 -5.37
CA LEU A 122 8.16 -4.32 -4.50
C LEU A 122 8.69 -5.75 -4.55
N GLY A 123 7.82 -6.76 -4.51
CA GLY A 123 8.19 -8.17 -4.63
C GLY A 123 8.89 -8.49 -5.96
N GLU A 124 8.41 -7.92 -7.07
CA GLU A 124 9.05 -8.03 -8.38
C GLU A 124 10.45 -7.38 -8.39
N LEU A 125 10.61 -6.21 -7.77
CA LEU A 125 11.90 -5.54 -7.63
C LEU A 125 12.89 -6.37 -6.80
N ILE A 126 12.46 -6.94 -5.67
CA ILE A 126 13.29 -7.79 -4.80
C ILE A 126 13.72 -9.05 -5.55
N SER A 127 12.80 -9.69 -6.30
CA SER A 127 13.10 -10.89 -7.11
C SER A 127 14.11 -10.59 -8.23
N SER A 128 14.05 -9.41 -8.84
CA SER A 128 14.93 -9.00 -9.93
C SER A 128 16.36 -8.60 -9.50
N LYS A 129 16.53 -8.13 -8.25
CA LYS A 129 17.82 -7.65 -7.72
C LYS A 129 18.28 -8.50 -6.54
N SER A 130 19.16 -9.47 -6.82
CA SER A 130 20.06 -10.02 -5.80
C SER A 130 21.19 -9.01 -5.54
N GLN A 131 20.93 -7.89 -4.82
CA GLN A 131 21.86 -7.16 -3.93
C GLN A 131 21.32 -5.78 -3.46
N GLU A 132 21.55 -5.55 -2.16
CA GLU A 132 21.55 -4.31 -1.35
C GLU A 132 20.22 -3.63 -0.93
N ILE A 133 19.48 -4.33 -0.05
CA ILE A 133 19.20 -4.04 1.38
C ILE A 133 18.79 -2.61 1.86
N SER A 134 18.96 -1.52 1.10
CA SER A 134 18.50 -0.18 1.56
C SER A 134 17.01 0.08 1.33
N ILE A 135 16.39 -0.61 0.37
CA ILE A 135 14.98 -0.45 -0.02
C ILE A 135 14.01 -1.06 1.02
N VAL A 136 14.43 -2.13 1.69
CA VAL A 136 13.59 -2.89 2.65
C VAL A 136 13.40 -2.11 3.95
N HIS A 137 14.46 -1.45 4.44
CA HIS A 137 14.41 -0.70 5.70
C HIS A 137 13.43 0.48 5.69
N VAL A 138 13.19 1.11 4.53
CA VAL A 138 12.32 2.29 4.43
C VAL A 138 10.84 1.90 4.36
N LEU A 139 10.52 0.73 3.80
CA LEU A 139 9.14 0.25 3.72
C LEU A 139 8.72 -0.50 4.99
N ASP A 140 9.63 -1.19 5.69
CA ASP A 140 9.34 -1.81 6.99
C ASP A 140 9.04 -0.77 8.09
N ILE A 141 9.64 0.43 8.01
CA ILE A 141 9.38 1.53 8.97
C ILE A 141 7.97 2.14 8.84
N SER A 142 7.26 1.89 7.73
CA SER A 142 5.89 2.38 7.52
C SER A 142 4.81 1.31 7.81
N ILE A 143 5.17 0.20 8.48
CA ILE A 143 4.25 -0.92 8.81
C ILE A 143 3.67 -0.80 10.24
N VAL A 144 3.86 0.33 10.93
CA VAL A 144 3.11 0.67 12.16
C VAL A 144 2.39 2.01 12.01
#